data_AF-A0A530CIY9-F1
#
_entry.id   AF-A0A530CIY9-F1
#
_cell.length_a   1.000
_cell.length_b   1.000
_cell.length_c   1.000
_cell.angle_alpha   90.00
_cell.angle_beta   90.00
_cell.angle_gamma   90.00
#
_symmetry.space_group_name_H-M   'P 1'
#
loop_
_entity.id
_entity.type
_entity.pdbx_description
1 polymer ?
#
loop_
_entity_poly.entity_id
_entity_poly.type
_entity_poly.pdbx_seq_one_letter_code
_entity_poly.pdbx_strand_id
1 'polypeptide(L)'
;MANITLDSLPGGTGAGLSWDNVVFDSPLLGYVVATHQITQMRPTNTVLTYYWPLSHLPPEEARREALARPLQAWQGIFLKELLAVHPELEGHVRRVDVWVWGHAMIRPVPGFIWGAQRRAGLVQKPPVFTAHSDMSGVSIFEEAYTHGVRAAENAMAYLGHPFETVL
;
A
#
# COMPACT_ATOMS: atom_id res chain seq x y z
N MET A 1 6.12 4.67 5.44
CA MET A 1 4.97 5.51 5.05
C MET A 1 4.88 6.66 6.05
N ALA A 2 4.48 7.84 5.61
CA ALA A 2 4.16 8.96 6.50
C ALA A 2 2.83 9.61 6.16
N ASN A 3 2.01 9.85 7.17
CA ASN A 3 0.80 10.64 7.07
C ASN A 3 1.07 12.04 7.59
N ILE A 4 0.94 13.03 6.72
CA ILE A 4 1.13 14.44 7.06
C ILE A 4 -0.24 15.11 7.08
N THR A 5 -0.67 15.54 8.27
CA THR A 5 -1.90 16.31 8.44
C THR A 5 -1.60 17.78 8.21
N LEU A 6 -2.36 18.39 7.30
CA LEU A 6 -2.25 19.78 6.89
C LEU A 6 -3.56 20.52 7.16
N ASP A 7 -3.48 21.78 7.55
CA ASP A 7 -4.63 22.70 7.63
C ASP A 7 -4.72 23.66 6.42
N SER A 8 -4.07 23.28 5.33
CA SER A 8 -4.19 23.87 4.01
C SER A 8 -4.01 22.77 2.95
N LEU A 9 -4.58 22.97 1.78
CA LEU A 9 -4.34 22.08 0.64
C LEU A 9 -3.04 22.48 -0.07
N PRO A 10 -2.26 21.51 -0.58
CA PRO A 10 -1.14 21.81 -1.47
C PRO A 10 -1.62 22.65 -2.64
N GLY A 11 -0.97 23.79 -2.85
CA GLY A 11 -1.10 24.63 -4.03
C GLY A 11 0.05 24.38 -4.98
N GLY A 12 0.09 25.14 -6.08
CA GLY A 12 1.23 25.09 -6.99
C GLY A 12 0.91 25.57 -8.39
N THR A 13 1.97 25.77 -9.17
CA THR A 13 1.88 25.99 -10.61
C THR A 13 1.77 24.66 -11.34
N GLY A 14 1.07 24.64 -12.48
CA GLY A 14 0.93 23.44 -13.30
C GLY A 14 -0.38 22.69 -13.04
N ALA A 15 -0.33 21.37 -12.98
CA ALA A 15 -1.51 20.54 -12.78
C ALA A 15 -2.08 20.75 -11.37
N GLY A 16 -3.41 20.72 -11.26
CA GLY A 16 -4.07 20.75 -9.96
C GLY A 16 -3.76 19.50 -9.13
N LEU A 17 -4.03 19.60 -7.84
CA LEU A 17 -3.85 18.49 -6.89
C LEU A 17 -4.59 17.24 -7.39
N SER A 18 -3.85 16.17 -7.60
CA SER A 18 -4.37 14.88 -8.04
C SER A 18 -4.57 13.95 -6.85
N TRP A 19 -5.28 12.84 -7.03
CA TRP A 19 -5.33 11.81 -5.99
C TRP A 19 -3.93 11.23 -5.73
N ASP A 20 -3.17 10.94 -6.78
CA ASP A 20 -1.79 10.45 -6.73
C ASP A 20 -0.84 11.50 -7.33
N ASN A 21 0.21 11.85 -6.59
CA ASN A 21 1.15 12.92 -6.94
C ASN A 21 2.57 12.40 -6.81
N VAL A 22 3.23 12.21 -7.95
CA VAL A 22 4.59 11.65 -8.02
C VAL A 22 5.62 12.77 -8.12
N VAL A 23 6.64 12.70 -7.27
CA VAL A 23 7.77 13.64 -7.30
C VAL A 23 8.84 13.11 -8.24
N PHE A 24 9.16 13.88 -9.28
CA PHE A 24 10.22 13.51 -10.22
C PHE A 24 11.59 13.50 -9.53
N ASP A 25 12.42 12.51 -9.86
CA ASP A 25 13.78 12.33 -9.32
C ASP A 25 13.86 12.27 -7.79
N SER A 26 12.83 11.73 -7.13
CA SER A 26 12.86 11.44 -5.70
C SER A 26 13.01 9.94 -5.41
N PRO A 27 13.76 9.55 -4.34
CA PRO A 27 13.72 8.19 -3.82
C PRO A 27 12.36 7.82 -3.18
N LEU A 28 11.52 8.81 -2.86
CA LEU A 28 10.14 8.61 -2.42
C LEU A 28 9.25 8.50 -3.66
N LEU A 29 8.14 7.77 -3.55
CA LEU A 29 7.17 7.61 -4.64
C LEU A 29 6.23 8.83 -4.78
N GLY A 30 6.40 9.85 -3.94
CA GLY A 30 5.45 10.94 -3.76
C GLY A 30 4.36 10.58 -2.77
N TYR A 31 3.17 11.16 -2.98
CA TYR A 31 2.08 11.09 -2.02
C TYR A 31 0.70 10.97 -2.67
N VAL A 32 -0.21 10.33 -1.93
CA VAL A 32 -1.64 10.37 -2.23
C VAL A 32 -2.38 11.32 -1.31
N VAL A 33 -3.44 11.94 -1.81
CA VAL A 33 -4.40 12.70 -1.02
C VAL A 33 -5.35 11.71 -0.34
N ALA A 34 -5.07 11.35 0.92
CA ALA A 34 -5.83 10.34 1.65
C ALA A 34 -7.27 10.77 1.96
N THR A 35 -7.57 12.06 1.82
CA THR A 35 -8.89 12.65 1.99
C THR A 35 -9.68 12.83 0.69
N HIS A 36 -9.19 12.29 -0.45
CA HIS A 36 -9.84 12.49 -1.75
C HIS A 36 -11.28 11.97 -1.85
N GLN A 37 -11.71 11.06 -0.95
CA GLN A 37 -13.08 10.55 -0.87
C GLN A 37 -13.96 11.29 0.14
N ILE A 38 -13.44 12.32 0.83
CA ILE A 38 -14.25 13.12 1.74
C ILE A 38 -15.21 13.98 0.91
N THR A 39 -16.50 13.94 1.26
CA THR A 39 -17.59 14.55 0.49
C THR A 39 -17.73 16.08 0.68
N GLN A 40 -16.82 16.70 1.41
CA GLN A 40 -16.84 18.14 1.65
C GLN A 40 -16.56 18.88 0.35
N MET A 41 -17.45 19.81 -0.01
CA MET A 41 -17.30 20.58 -1.27
C MET A 41 -16.07 21.50 -1.30
N ARG A 42 -15.63 21.98 -0.14
CA ARG A 42 -14.47 22.87 0.01
C ARG A 42 -13.62 22.42 1.20
N PRO A 43 -12.76 21.40 1.04
CA PRO A 43 -11.90 20.96 2.11
C PRO A 43 -10.86 22.04 2.43
N THR A 44 -10.66 22.32 3.71
CA THR A 44 -9.63 23.26 4.21
C THR A 44 -8.49 22.53 4.91
N ASN A 45 -8.61 21.22 5.09
CA ASN A 45 -7.58 20.37 5.67
C ASN A 45 -7.44 19.10 4.85
N THR A 46 -6.29 18.44 4.98
CA THR A 46 -6.02 17.20 4.26
C THR A 46 -5.01 16.33 5.01
N VAL A 47 -4.93 15.08 4.58
CA VAL A 47 -3.87 14.17 4.97
C VAL A 47 -3.17 13.70 3.69
N LEU A 48 -1.89 13.97 3.59
CA LEU A 48 -1.05 13.42 2.53
C LEU A 48 -0.38 12.15 3.04
N THR A 49 -0.48 11.06 2.29
CA THR A 49 0.19 9.79 2.62
C THR A 49 1.35 9.56 1.66
N TYR A 50 2.57 9.69 2.20
CA TYR A 50 3.81 9.46 1.47
C TYR A 50 4.31 8.02 1.58
N TYR A 51 4.97 7.55 0.53
CA TYR A 51 5.59 6.23 0.46
C TYR A 51 7.06 6.32 0.10
N TRP A 52 7.90 5.60 0.86
CA TRP A 52 9.28 5.32 0.47
C TRP A 52 9.48 3.79 0.42
N PRO A 53 9.74 3.19 -0.76
CA PRO A 53 9.90 1.75 -0.91
C PRO A 53 11.23 1.19 -0.37
N LEU A 54 12.18 2.05 0.01
CA LEU A 54 13.49 1.66 0.53
C LEU A 54 14.26 0.69 -0.39
N SER A 55 14.17 0.92 -1.70
CA SER A 55 14.82 0.12 -2.73
C SER A 55 16.25 0.55 -3.06
N HIS A 56 16.84 1.45 -2.27
CA HIS A 56 18.19 2.00 -2.47
C HIS A 56 19.31 1.09 -1.96
N LEU A 57 18.97 0.07 -1.16
CA LEU A 57 19.90 -0.91 -0.60
C LEU A 57 19.36 -2.33 -0.77
N PRO A 58 20.20 -3.37 -0.61
CA PRO A 58 19.73 -4.74 -0.47
C PRO A 58 18.71 -4.87 0.67
N PRO A 59 17.69 -5.75 0.56
CA PRO A 59 16.56 -5.78 1.50
C PRO A 59 16.92 -5.93 2.98
N GLU A 60 17.99 -6.68 3.29
CA GLU A 60 18.45 -6.84 4.68
C GLU A 60 19.01 -5.53 5.25
N GLU A 61 19.86 -4.85 4.48
CA GLU A 61 20.48 -3.59 4.86
C GLU A 61 19.45 -2.47 4.95
N ALA A 62 18.55 -2.36 3.96
CA ALA A 62 17.45 -1.41 3.95
C ALA A 62 16.55 -1.57 5.18
N ARG A 63 16.25 -2.82 5.58
CA ARG A 63 15.46 -3.10 6.80
C ARG A 63 16.21 -2.68 8.06
N ARG A 64 17.51 -2.97 8.14
CA ARG A 64 18.36 -2.58 9.28
C ARG A 64 18.41 -1.06 9.43
N GLU A 65 18.62 -0.36 8.31
CA GLU A 65 18.57 1.11 8.25
C GLU A 65 17.21 1.63 8.72
N ALA A 66 16.12 1.04 8.22
CA ALA A 66 14.78 1.51 8.52
C ALA A 66 14.42 1.39 10.01
N LEU A 67 14.81 0.28 10.64
CA LEU A 67 14.57 0.01 12.05
C LEU A 67 15.49 0.81 12.97
N ALA A 68 16.71 1.12 12.53
CA ALA A 68 17.65 1.93 13.31
C ALA A 68 17.32 3.43 13.29
N ARG A 69 16.58 3.90 12.27
CA ARG A 69 16.28 5.32 12.09
C ARG A 69 15.23 5.79 13.12
N PRO A 70 15.52 6.83 13.93
CA PRO A 70 14.56 7.36 14.89
C PRO A 70 13.40 8.07 14.19
N LEU A 71 12.25 8.14 14.85
CA LEU A 71 11.02 8.75 14.32
C LEU A 71 11.26 10.18 13.79
N GLN A 72 12.01 11.01 14.52
CA GLN A 72 12.27 12.40 14.13
C GLN A 72 13.05 12.50 12.82
N ALA A 73 14.01 11.57 12.60
CA ALA A 73 14.75 11.53 11.34
C ALA A 73 13.84 11.11 10.18
N TRP A 74 12.92 10.16 10.40
CA TRP A 74 11.90 9.84 9.42
C TRP A 74 11.00 11.02 9.08
N GLN A 75 10.46 11.69 10.10
CA GLN A 75 9.60 12.87 9.92
C GLN A 75 10.32 13.95 9.12
N GLY A 76 11.60 14.20 9.42
CA GLY A 76 12.43 15.18 8.70
C GLY A 76 12.60 14.86 7.21
N ILE A 77 12.72 13.59 6.83
CA ILE A 77 12.83 13.18 5.42
C ILE A 77 11.55 13.55 4.66
N PHE A 78 10.38 13.14 5.17
CA PHE A 78 9.10 13.41 4.50
C PHE A 78 8.74 14.89 4.49
N LEU A 79 9.03 15.62 5.58
CA LEU A 79 8.83 17.06 5.65
C LEU A 79 9.72 17.82 4.66
N LYS A 80 10.99 17.43 4.55
CA LYS A 80 11.91 18.06 3.60
C LYS A 80 11.41 17.92 2.16
N GLU A 81 10.89 16.75 1.80
CA GLU A 81 10.30 16.55 0.47
C GLU A 81 9.04 17.39 0.28
N LEU A 82 8.09 17.32 1.24
CA LEU A 82 6.86 18.10 1.16
C LEU A 82 7.14 19.58 0.94
N LEU A 83 8.03 20.19 1.73
CA LEU A 83 8.32 21.61 1.67
C LEU A 83 9.21 21.99 0.47
N ALA A 84 9.93 21.04 -0.12
CA ALA A 84 10.63 21.26 -1.39
C ALA A 84 9.64 21.35 -2.57
N VAL A 85 8.59 20.52 -2.55
CA VAL A 85 7.56 20.49 -3.60
C VAL A 85 6.50 21.59 -3.39
N HIS A 86 6.15 21.84 -2.14
CA HIS A 86 5.11 22.77 -1.71
C HIS A 86 5.62 23.71 -0.61
N PRO A 87 6.48 24.69 -0.95
CA PRO A 87 7.00 25.65 0.02
C PRO A 87 5.92 26.45 0.75
N GLU A 88 4.77 26.67 0.10
CA GLU A 88 3.62 27.38 0.67
C GLU A 88 2.96 26.65 1.84
N LEU A 89 3.29 25.37 2.07
CA LEU A 89 2.80 24.59 3.21
C LEU A 89 3.66 24.76 4.47
N GLU A 90 4.70 25.59 4.43
CA GLU A 90 5.43 25.97 5.63
C GLU A 90 4.47 26.59 6.68
N GLY A 91 4.55 26.11 7.91
CA GLY A 91 3.64 26.53 8.98
C GLY A 91 2.24 25.88 8.95
N HIS A 92 1.88 25.12 7.91
CA HIS A 92 0.59 24.42 7.76
C HIS A 92 0.60 22.96 8.22
N VAL A 93 1.77 22.42 8.58
CA VAL A 93 1.87 21.05 9.09
C VAL A 93 1.41 20.99 10.54
N ARG A 94 0.41 20.14 10.81
CA ARG A 94 -0.16 19.94 12.14
C ARG A 94 0.29 18.65 12.81
N ARG A 95 0.57 17.62 12.01
CA ARG A 95 1.00 16.32 12.52
C ARG A 95 1.73 15.53 11.44
N VAL A 96 2.74 14.77 11.86
CA VAL A 96 3.44 13.80 10.99
C VAL A 96 3.50 12.46 11.72
N ASP A 97 2.72 11.49 11.26
CA ASP A 97 2.75 10.13 11.76
C ASP A 97 3.54 9.26 10.79
N VAL A 98 4.50 8.48 11.30
CA VAL A 98 5.32 7.59 10.47
C VAL A 98 5.08 6.16 10.92
N TRP A 99 4.95 5.27 9.93
CA TRP A 99 4.96 3.83 10.18
C TRP A 99 5.85 3.10 9.17
N VAL A 100 6.62 2.14 9.68
CA VAL A 100 7.45 1.24 8.90
C VAL A 100 6.70 -0.07 8.71
N TRP A 101 6.17 -0.29 7.51
CA TRP A 101 5.44 -1.49 7.15
C TRP A 101 6.37 -2.54 6.53
N GLY A 102 6.22 -3.80 6.93
CA GLY A 102 6.74 -4.91 6.14
C GLY A 102 5.97 -5.03 4.82
N HIS A 103 6.65 -5.42 3.75
CA HIS A 103 5.98 -5.69 2.48
C HIS A 103 5.21 -7.01 2.60
N ALA A 104 3.87 -6.93 2.60
CA ALA A 104 2.99 -8.06 2.88
C ALA A 104 2.60 -8.89 1.65
N MET A 105 2.99 -8.46 0.44
CA MET A 105 2.55 -9.08 -0.80
C MET A 105 3.71 -9.79 -1.50
N ILE A 106 3.40 -10.78 -2.34
CA ILE A 106 4.41 -11.33 -3.25
C ILE A 106 4.89 -10.25 -4.23
N ARG A 107 6.18 -10.30 -4.57
CA ARG A 107 6.76 -9.49 -5.64
C ARG A 107 6.81 -10.33 -6.92
N PRO A 108 5.78 -10.28 -7.78
CA PRO A 108 5.80 -11.05 -9.00
C PRO A 108 6.94 -10.57 -9.91
N VAL A 109 7.62 -11.52 -10.54
CA VAL A 109 8.58 -11.27 -11.62
C VAL A 109 7.94 -11.64 -12.96
N PRO A 110 8.45 -11.14 -14.09
CA PRO A 110 7.97 -11.57 -15.41
C PRO A 110 7.89 -13.10 -15.51
N GLY A 111 6.74 -13.61 -15.94
CA GLY A 111 6.46 -15.05 -16.02
C GLY A 111 5.82 -15.66 -14.76
N PHE A 112 5.70 -14.95 -13.65
CA PHE A 112 5.14 -15.49 -12.39
C PHE A 112 3.70 -15.98 -12.51
N ILE A 113 2.81 -15.18 -13.12
CA ILE A 113 1.37 -15.50 -13.27
C ILE A 113 1.16 -16.84 -13.99
N TRP A 114 1.99 -17.12 -15.00
CA TRP A 114 1.95 -18.36 -15.79
C TRP A 114 3.01 -19.37 -15.34
N GLY A 115 3.64 -19.16 -14.19
CA GLY A 115 4.75 -19.94 -13.69
C GLY A 115 4.32 -21.25 -13.03
N ALA A 116 5.26 -22.19 -12.92
CA ALA A 116 5.03 -23.45 -12.24
C ALA A 116 4.76 -23.26 -10.74
N GLN A 117 5.42 -22.29 -10.12
CA GLN A 117 5.27 -21.97 -8.70
C GLN A 117 3.83 -21.55 -8.37
N ARG A 118 3.25 -20.62 -9.17
CA ARG A 118 1.85 -20.21 -9.00
C ARG A 118 0.89 -21.36 -9.22
N ARG A 119 1.08 -22.17 -10.27
CA ARG A 119 0.26 -23.38 -10.51
C ARG A 119 0.31 -24.37 -9.36
N ALA A 120 1.49 -24.60 -8.78
CA ALA A 120 1.64 -25.45 -7.61
C ALA A 120 0.89 -24.89 -6.39
N GLY A 121 0.91 -23.57 -6.20
CA GLY A 121 0.18 -22.87 -5.13
C GLY A 121 -1.35 -22.92 -5.27
N LEU A 122 -1.90 -23.31 -6.43
CA LEU A 122 -3.33 -23.51 -6.62
C LEU A 122 -3.82 -24.88 -6.13
N VAL A 123 -2.92 -25.85 -5.95
CA VAL A 123 -3.29 -27.22 -5.60
C VAL A 123 -3.77 -27.28 -4.15
N GLN A 124 -5.06 -27.52 -3.96
CA GLN A 124 -5.70 -27.66 -2.65
C GLN A 124 -5.53 -29.08 -2.10
N LYS A 125 -5.33 -29.21 -0.79
CA LYS A 125 -5.13 -30.51 -0.13
C LYS A 125 -5.91 -30.61 1.18
N PRO A 126 -7.02 -31.38 1.23
CA PRO A 126 -7.73 -31.59 2.48
C PRO A 126 -6.83 -32.16 3.60
N PRO A 127 -7.09 -31.83 4.88
CA PRO A 127 -8.20 -31.00 5.38
C PRO A 127 -7.89 -29.49 5.40
N VAL A 128 -6.79 -29.03 4.78
CA VAL A 128 -6.35 -27.63 4.84
C VAL A 128 -6.48 -26.96 3.47
N PHE A 129 -7.28 -25.91 3.40
CA PHE A 129 -7.54 -25.18 2.16
C PHE A 129 -6.93 -23.77 2.24
N THR A 130 -6.24 -23.35 1.19
CA THR A 130 -5.60 -22.03 1.11
C THR A 130 -6.52 -21.04 0.40
N ALA A 131 -6.47 -19.78 0.84
CA ALA A 131 -7.41 -18.72 0.45
C ALA A 131 -6.71 -17.39 0.10
N HIS A 132 -5.42 -17.41 -0.24
CA HIS A 132 -4.65 -16.18 -0.41
C HIS A 132 -4.79 -15.60 -1.83
N SER A 133 -4.90 -14.29 -1.96
CA SER A 133 -4.90 -13.57 -3.25
C SER A 133 -3.69 -13.87 -4.16
N ASP A 134 -2.52 -14.19 -3.60
CA ASP A 134 -1.31 -14.53 -4.36
C ASP A 134 -1.48 -15.80 -5.20
N MET A 135 -2.49 -16.63 -4.88
CA MET A 135 -2.93 -17.73 -5.71
C MET A 135 -3.38 -17.27 -7.09
N SER A 136 -3.78 -16.00 -7.29
CA SER A 136 -4.07 -15.43 -8.62
C SER A 136 -2.87 -14.78 -9.30
N GLY A 137 -1.75 -14.65 -8.60
CA GLY A 137 -0.59 -13.94 -9.09
C GLY A 137 -0.72 -12.42 -9.06
N VAL A 138 -1.86 -11.92 -8.59
CA VAL A 138 -2.15 -10.50 -8.36
C VAL A 138 -2.86 -10.37 -7.01
N SER A 139 -2.39 -9.44 -6.18
CA SER A 139 -2.91 -9.23 -4.83
C SER A 139 -3.98 -8.13 -4.84
N ILE A 140 -5.18 -8.48 -5.31
CA ILE A 140 -6.37 -7.60 -5.33
C ILE A 140 -7.50 -8.18 -4.47
N PHE A 141 -8.44 -7.33 -4.05
CA PHE A 141 -9.52 -7.71 -3.14
C PHE A 141 -10.46 -8.75 -3.72
N GLU A 142 -10.76 -8.65 -5.01
CA GLU A 142 -11.64 -9.56 -5.75
C GLU A 142 -11.10 -10.99 -5.74
N GLU A 143 -9.79 -11.13 -5.88
CA GLU A 143 -9.11 -12.43 -5.85
C GLU A 143 -9.02 -12.98 -4.43
N ALA A 144 -8.77 -12.12 -3.42
CA ALA A 144 -8.82 -12.52 -2.02
C ALA A 144 -10.22 -13.04 -1.64
N TYR A 145 -11.26 -12.33 -2.05
CA TYR A 145 -12.66 -12.74 -1.86
C TYR A 145 -12.93 -14.08 -2.55
N THR A 146 -12.60 -14.19 -3.83
CA THR A 146 -12.87 -15.38 -4.64
C THR A 146 -12.19 -16.62 -4.06
N HIS A 147 -10.91 -16.54 -3.71
CA HIS A 147 -10.19 -17.66 -3.08
C HIS A 147 -10.71 -17.98 -1.68
N GLY A 148 -11.15 -16.96 -0.92
CA GLY A 148 -11.83 -17.14 0.36
C GLY A 148 -13.10 -17.98 0.24
N VAL A 149 -13.97 -17.63 -0.70
CA VAL A 149 -15.21 -18.39 -0.97
C VAL A 149 -14.88 -19.81 -1.40
N ARG A 150 -13.99 -20.00 -2.37
CA ARG A 150 -13.59 -21.35 -2.84
C ARG A 150 -13.01 -22.21 -1.72
N ALA A 151 -12.19 -21.64 -0.84
CA ALA A 151 -11.62 -22.38 0.28
C ALA A 151 -12.72 -22.84 1.26
N ALA A 152 -13.71 -21.99 1.54
CA ALA A 152 -14.85 -22.35 2.37
C ALA A 152 -15.71 -23.45 1.73
N GLU A 153 -16.02 -23.34 0.44
CA GLU A 153 -16.74 -24.36 -0.33
C GLU A 153 -16.00 -25.72 -0.34
N ASN A 154 -14.68 -25.70 -0.57
CA ASN A 154 -13.86 -26.91 -0.50
C ASN A 154 -13.88 -27.56 0.90
N ALA A 155 -13.85 -26.75 1.95
CA ALA A 155 -13.94 -27.23 3.32
C ALA A 155 -15.32 -27.85 3.62
N MET A 156 -16.41 -27.20 3.20
CA MET A 156 -17.76 -27.73 3.34
C MET A 156 -17.93 -29.05 2.58
N ALA A 157 -17.45 -29.12 1.34
CA ALA A 157 -17.46 -30.36 0.55
C ALA A 157 -16.70 -31.49 1.24
N TYR A 158 -15.51 -31.21 1.78
CA TYR A 158 -14.70 -32.20 2.50
C TYR A 158 -15.40 -32.72 3.77
N LEU A 159 -16.13 -31.85 4.47
CA LEU A 159 -16.91 -32.22 5.66
C LEU A 159 -18.28 -32.84 5.33
N GLY A 160 -18.68 -32.91 4.06
CA GLY A 160 -20.01 -33.35 3.65
C GLY A 160 -21.13 -32.38 4.04
N HIS A 161 -20.81 -31.11 4.31
CA HIS A 161 -21.79 -30.07 4.60
C HIS A 161 -22.37 -29.51 3.29
N PRO A 162 -23.70 -29.54 3.09
CA PRO A 162 -24.31 -29.00 1.88
C PRO A 162 -24.14 -27.47 1.80
N PHE A 163 -23.95 -26.94 0.59
CA PHE A 163 -23.87 -25.51 0.33
C PHE A 163 -24.33 -25.18 -1.09
N GLU A 164 -24.72 -23.92 -1.30
CA GLU A 164 -24.91 -23.33 -2.62
C GLU A 164 -23.70 -22.43 -2.91
N THR A 165 -23.24 -22.45 -4.16
CA THR A 165 -22.10 -21.61 -4.55
C THR A 165 -22.53 -20.15 -4.71
N VAL A 166 -21.64 -19.24 -4.33
CA VAL A 166 -21.88 -17.77 -4.40
C VAL A 166 -20.90 -17.06 -5.34
N LEU A 167 -20.24 -17.83 -6.21
CA LEU A 167 -19.34 -17.35 -7.25
C LEU A 167 -20.00 -17.31 -8.63
#